data_AF-A0A3B9MGK5-F1
#
_entry.id   AF-A0A3B9MGK5-F1
#
_cell.length_a   1.000
_cell.length_b   1.000
_cell.length_c   1.000
_cell.angle_alpha   90.00
_cell.angle_beta   90.00
_cell.angle_gamma   90.00
#
_symmetry.space_group_name_H-M   'P 1'
#
loop_
_entity.id
_entity.type
_entity.pdbx_description
1 polymer ?
#
loop_
_entity_poly.entity_id
_entity_poly.type
_entity_poly.pdbx_seq_one_letter_code
_entity_poly.pdbx_strand_id
1 'polypeptide(L)'
;SVQTRAPSAAAAAAENANKQQSVMTVLRSLGLGNDQLSTINYNVYPEQHYEQGKEPMIVAYNVTNTILVDVRKLSQVGPVIDAALSHGANVITSLQFYASNTETARRTA
;
A
#
# COMPACT_ATOMS: atom_id res chain seq x y z
N SER A 1 1.00 -1.38 -1.40
CA SER A 1 1.56 -0.99 -0.09
C SER A 1 2.98 -0.47 -0.25
N VAL A 2 3.39 0.37 0.68
CA VAL A 2 4.77 0.77 0.89
C VAL A 2 5.27 0.07 2.14
N GLN A 3 6.34 -0.71 1.98
CA GLN A 3 7.07 -1.32 3.09
C GLN A 3 8.46 -0.68 3.21
N THR A 4 8.84 -0.30 4.42
CA THR A 4 10.16 0.28 4.70
C THR A 4 10.78 -0.40 5.91
N ARG A 5 12.11 -0.41 5.96
CA ARG A 5 12.90 -1.03 7.02
C ARG A 5 14.02 -0.09 7.45
N ALA A 6 14.12 0.19 8.74
CA ALA A 6 15.21 1.00 9.26
C ALA A 6 15.61 0.56 10.69
N PRO A 7 16.80 0.94 11.18
CA PRO A 7 17.25 0.60 12.53
C PRO A 7 16.35 1.12 13.66
N SER A 8 15.59 2.19 13.43
CA SER A 8 14.62 2.72 14.38
C SER A 8 13.22 2.82 13.79
N ALA A 9 12.20 2.67 14.63
CA ALA A 9 10.80 2.81 14.23
C ALA A 9 10.52 4.19 13.61
N ALA A 10 11.09 5.25 14.19
CA ALA A 10 10.93 6.62 13.71
C ALA A 10 11.51 6.80 12.30
N ALA A 11 12.71 6.27 12.03
CA ALA A 11 13.32 6.35 10.71
C ALA A 11 12.50 5.55 9.67
N ALA A 12 12.08 4.34 10.02
CA ALA A 12 11.28 3.51 9.12
C ALA A 12 9.92 4.16 8.80
N ALA A 13 9.28 4.77 9.79
CA ALA A 13 8.01 5.47 9.63
C ALA A 13 8.15 6.75 8.79
N ALA A 14 9.21 7.54 9.00
CA ALA A 14 9.47 8.74 8.22
C ALA A 14 9.72 8.41 6.73
N GLU A 15 10.54 7.39 6.45
CA GLU A 15 10.75 6.92 5.08
C GLU A 15 9.44 6.42 4.46
N ASN A 16 8.63 5.68 5.23
CA ASN A 16 7.34 5.18 4.78
C ASN A 16 6.41 6.32 4.39
N ALA A 17 6.27 7.33 5.26
CA ALA A 17 5.42 8.48 5.03
C ALA A 17 5.82 9.24 3.76
N ASN A 18 7.12 9.46 3.54
CA ASN A 18 7.65 10.13 2.35
C ASN A 18 7.31 9.36 1.06
N LYS A 19 7.58 8.05 1.03
CA LYS A 19 7.25 7.19 -0.12
C LYS A 19 5.74 7.12 -0.34
N GLN A 20 4.96 6.95 0.73
CA GLN A 20 3.50 6.89 0.64
C GLN A 20 2.91 8.20 0.11
N GLN A 21 3.43 9.35 0.54
CA GLN A 21 3.02 10.65 0.03
C GLN A 21 3.32 10.80 -1.47
N SER A 22 4.47 10.31 -1.94
CA SER A 22 4.81 10.27 -3.36
C SER A 22 3.81 9.42 -4.15
N VAL A 23 3.49 8.21 -3.68
CA VAL A 23 2.47 7.33 -4.28
C VAL A 23 1.11 8.02 -4.34
N MET A 24 0.64 8.59 -3.21
CA MET A 24 -0.64 9.28 -3.15
C MET A 24 -0.70 10.50 -4.09
N THR A 25 0.42 11.20 -4.28
CA THR A 25 0.50 12.37 -5.16
C THR A 25 0.43 11.97 -6.63
N VAL A 26 1.18 10.95 -7.06
CA VAL A 26 1.13 10.50 -8.45
C VAL A 26 -0.25 9.92 -8.80
N LEU A 27 -0.88 9.15 -7.89
CA LEU A 27 -2.21 8.60 -8.14
C LEU A 27 -3.27 9.70 -8.30
N ARG A 28 -3.21 10.77 -7.51
CA ARG A 28 -4.06 11.95 -7.69
C ARG A 28 -3.80 12.65 -9.03
N SER A 29 -2.54 12.71 -9.48
CA SER A 29 -2.21 13.30 -10.79
C SER A 29 -2.79 12.52 -11.98
N LEU A 30 -3.08 11.23 -11.81
CA LEU A 30 -3.77 10.38 -12.78
C LEU A 30 -5.30 10.56 -12.76
N GLY A 31 -5.81 11.47 -11.93
CA GLY A 31 -7.23 11.83 -11.84
C GLY A 31 -8.03 10.98 -10.84
N LEU A 32 -7.38 10.22 -9.95
CA LEU A 32 -8.08 9.51 -8.87
C LEU A 32 -8.46 10.49 -7.76
N GLY A 33 -9.74 10.49 -7.39
CA GLY A 33 -10.29 11.31 -6.32
C GLY A 33 -9.91 10.81 -4.91
N ASN A 34 -10.17 11.63 -3.89
CA ASN A 34 -9.98 11.25 -2.50
C ASN A 34 -10.91 10.10 -2.08
N ASP A 35 -12.08 9.97 -2.72
CA ASP A 35 -13.02 8.87 -2.53
C ASP A 35 -12.53 7.52 -3.11
N GLN A 36 -11.51 7.56 -3.98
CA GLN A 36 -10.90 6.39 -4.59
C GLN A 36 -9.62 5.92 -3.89
N LEU A 37 -9.12 6.67 -2.91
CA LEU A 37 -7.83 6.43 -2.27
C LEU A 37 -7.98 6.44 -0.76
N SER A 38 -7.85 5.26 -0.14
CA SER A 38 -8.05 5.10 1.31
C SER A 38 -6.91 4.33 1.93
N THR A 39 -6.31 4.83 3.01
CA THR A 39 -5.41 4.02 3.84
C THR A 39 -6.23 3.00 4.61
N ILE A 40 -5.99 1.72 4.37
CA ILE A 40 -6.74 0.62 5.01
C ILE A 40 -5.94 -0.11 6.07
N ASN A 41 -4.62 0.09 6.11
CA ASN A 41 -3.76 -0.52 7.12
C ASN A 41 -2.47 0.26 7.31
N TYR A 42 -2.04 0.42 8.56
CA TYR A 42 -0.73 0.95 8.92
C TYR A 42 -0.17 0.16 10.10
N ASN A 43 0.94 -0.54 9.91
CA ASN A 43 1.57 -1.37 10.94
C ASN A 43 3.06 -1.05 11.08
N VAL A 44 3.54 -1.07 12.31
CA VAL A 44 4.96 -0.97 12.67
C VAL A 44 5.30 -2.16 13.54
N TYR A 45 6.32 -2.94 13.19
CA TYR A 45 6.74 -4.09 13.97
C TYR A 45 8.27 -4.19 14.03
N PRO A 46 8.83 -4.60 15.18
CA PRO A 46 10.26 -4.86 15.29
C PRO A 46 10.63 -6.14 14.52
N GLU A 47 11.82 -6.13 13.95
CA GLU A 47 12.48 -7.32 13.42
C GLU A 47 13.46 -7.82 14.46
N GLN A 48 13.28 -9.07 14.88
CA GLN A 48 14.12 -9.70 15.89
C GLN A 48 15.05 -10.73 15.24
N HIS A 49 16.30 -10.72 15.66
CA HIS A 49 17.26 -11.77 15.37
C HIS A 49 17.35 -12.72 16.57
N TYR A 50 17.27 -14.02 16.28
CA TYR A 50 17.33 -15.09 17.26
C TYR A 50 18.61 -15.88 17.06
N GLU A 51 19.44 -15.95 18.10
CA GLU A 51 20.62 -16.82 18.15
C GLU A 51 20.43 -17.86 19.27
N GLN A 52 20.88 -19.09 19.02
CA GLN A 52 20.71 -20.18 19.99
C GLN A 52 21.42 -19.85 21.31
N GLY A 53 20.68 -19.92 22.42
CA GLY A 53 21.20 -19.64 23.76
C GLY A 53 21.35 -18.15 24.09
N LYS A 54 20.88 -17.23 23.23
CA LYS A 54 20.86 -15.79 23.50
C LYS A 54 19.45 -15.22 23.51
N GLU A 55 19.28 -14.08 24.18
CA GLU A 55 18.03 -13.33 24.12
C GLU A 55 17.80 -12.73 22.72
N PRO A 56 16.56 -12.65 22.23
CA PRO A 56 16.25 -12.05 20.94
C PRO A 56 16.65 -10.57 20.90
N MET A 57 17.38 -10.16 19.86
CA MET A 57 17.80 -8.77 19.67
C MET A 57 16.99 -8.11 18.57
N ILE A 58 16.49 -6.90 18.80
CA ILE A 58 15.86 -6.10 17.75
C ILE A 58 16.95 -5.58 16.82
N VAL A 59 16.87 -5.91 15.53
CA VAL A 59 17.85 -5.52 14.51
C VAL A 59 17.32 -4.46 13.55
N ALA A 60 16.01 -4.30 13.45
CA ALA A 60 15.36 -3.27 12.66
C ALA A 60 13.89 -3.09 13.07
N TYR A 61 13.23 -2.15 12.42
CA TYR A 61 11.78 -1.98 12.42
C TYR A 61 11.28 -1.97 10.99
N ASN A 62 10.20 -2.68 10.75
CA ASN A 62 9.49 -2.72 9.50
C ASN A 62 8.19 -1.94 9.63
N VAL A 63 7.89 -1.10 8.64
CA VAL A 63 6.64 -0.34 8.56
C VAL A 63 5.92 -0.72 7.28
N THR A 64 4.65 -1.08 7.39
CA THR A 64 3.77 -1.32 6.25
C THR A 64 2.65 -0.31 6.25
N ASN A 65 2.48 0.40 5.13
CA ASN A 65 1.31 1.23 4.87
C ASN A 65 0.61 0.73 3.60
N THR A 66 -0.66 0.39 3.74
CA THR A 66 -1.49 -0.12 2.66
C THR A 66 -2.61 0.87 2.37
N ILE A 67 -2.66 1.31 1.11
CA ILE A 67 -3.81 2.00 0.54
C ILE A 67 -4.62 1.07 -0.33
N LEU A 68 -5.94 1.21 -0.26
CA LEU A 68 -6.89 0.73 -1.24
C LEU A 68 -7.04 1.79 -2.33
N VAL A 69 -7.02 1.33 -3.58
CA VAL A 69 -7.17 2.17 -4.76
C VAL A 69 -8.36 1.64 -5.56
N ASP A 70 -9.47 2.38 -5.58
CA ASP A 70 -10.65 2.07 -6.40
C ASP A 70 -10.46 2.68 -7.80
N VAL A 71 -10.35 1.84 -8.83
CA VAL A 71 -10.17 2.27 -10.22
C VAL A 71 -11.45 2.03 -11.01
N ARG A 72 -12.18 3.11 -11.29
CA ARG A 72 -13.48 3.05 -11.99
C ARG A 72 -13.38 2.79 -13.49
N LYS A 73 -12.24 3.08 -14.11
CA LYS A 73 -12.00 2.84 -15.55
C LYS A 73 -10.99 1.72 -15.72
N LEU A 74 -11.42 0.60 -16.29
CA LEU A 74 -10.58 -0.60 -16.45
C LEU A 74 -9.27 -0.31 -17.22
N SER A 75 -9.31 0.60 -18.20
CA SER A 75 -8.14 1.02 -18.97
C SER A 75 -7.07 1.75 -18.15
N GLN A 76 -7.40 2.26 -16.95
CA GLN A 76 -6.45 2.95 -16.07
C GLN A 76 -5.71 2.00 -15.11
N VAL A 77 -6.10 0.72 -15.02
CA VAL A 77 -5.53 -0.22 -14.04
C VAL A 77 -4.02 -0.38 -14.22
N GLY A 78 -3.54 -0.64 -15.44
CA GLY A 78 -2.10 -0.74 -15.73
C GLY A 78 -1.33 0.53 -15.36
N PRO A 79 -1.69 1.70 -15.93
CA PRO A 79 -1.04 2.97 -15.60
C PRO A 79 -1.02 3.31 -14.10
N VAL A 80 -2.07 2.96 -13.35
CA VAL A 80 -2.15 3.15 -11.90
C VAL A 80 -1.13 2.28 -11.15
N ILE A 81 -1.01 1.00 -11.54
CA ILE A 81 -0.03 0.08 -10.95
C ILE A 81 1.39 0.56 -11.24
N ASP A 82 1.70 0.87 -12.50
CA ASP A 82 3.03 1.30 -12.92
C ASP A 82 3.46 2.59 -12.21
N ALA A 83 2.55 3.55 -12.10
CA ALA A 83 2.80 4.80 -11.37
C ALA A 83 3.02 4.55 -9.88
N ALA A 84 2.21 3.71 -9.23
CA ALA A 84 2.40 3.40 -7.81
C ALA A 84 3.76 2.75 -7.54
N LEU A 85 4.16 1.77 -8.36
CA LEU A 85 5.45 1.08 -8.23
C LEU A 85 6.63 2.03 -8.45
N SER A 86 6.57 2.87 -9.49
CA SER A 86 7.63 3.83 -9.83
C SER A 86 7.81 4.93 -8.76
N HIS A 87 6.81 5.16 -7.91
CA HIS A 87 6.80 6.24 -6.91
C HIS A 87 6.90 5.78 -5.45
N GLY A 88 7.13 4.48 -5.21
CA GLY A 88 7.53 3.98 -3.89
C GLY A 88 6.73 2.80 -3.37
N ALA A 89 5.60 2.43 -4.00
CA ALA A 89 4.94 1.17 -3.67
C ALA A 89 5.85 0.01 -4.08
N ASN A 90 5.95 -1.00 -3.23
CA ASN A 90 6.84 -2.14 -3.45
C ASN A 90 6.17 -3.49 -3.19
N VAL A 91 4.90 -3.48 -2.82
CA VAL A 91 4.07 -4.69 -2.67
C VAL A 91 2.68 -4.42 -3.23
N ILE A 92 2.20 -5.26 -4.14
CA ILE A 92 0.79 -5.30 -4.56
C ILE A 92 0.13 -6.44 -3.80
N THR A 93 -0.68 -6.11 -2.80
CA THR A 93 -1.28 -7.11 -1.89
C THR A 93 -2.36 -7.95 -2.58
N SER A 94 -3.23 -7.31 -3.36
CA SER A 94 -4.24 -8.00 -4.17
C SER A 94 -4.75 -7.09 -5.28
N LEU A 95 -5.26 -7.69 -6.35
CA LEU A 95 -6.00 -7.02 -7.43
C LEU A 95 -7.33 -7.74 -7.60
N GLN A 96 -8.43 -7.01 -7.49
CA GLN A 96 -9.79 -7.55 -7.57
C GLN A 96 -10.60 -6.71 -8.55
N PHE A 97 -11.43 -7.38 -9.34
CA PHE A 97 -12.37 -6.74 -10.25
C PHE A 97 -13.79 -7.03 -9.76
N TYR A 98 -14.61 -5.99 -9.67
CA TYR A 98 -16.01 -6.11 -9.31
C TYR A 98 -16.86 -5.27 -10.26
N ALA A 99 -18.11 -5.70 -10.49
CA ALA A 99 -19.08 -4.87 -11.17
C ALA A 99 -19.56 -3.79 -10.20
N SER A 100 -19.56 -2.53 -10.66
CA SER A 100 -20.03 -1.39 -9.86
C SER A 100 -21.52 -1.44 -9.52
N ASN A 101 -22.30 -2.25 -10.24
CA ASN A 101 -23.71 -2.50 -9.96
C ASN A 101 -24.06 -3.95 -10.36
N THR A 102 -24.17 -4.82 -9.36
CA THR A 102 -24.59 -6.22 -9.52
C THR A 102 -26.11 -6.38 -9.47
N GLU A 103 -26.85 -5.39 -8.97
CA GLU A 103 -28.29 -5.42 -8.77
C GLU A 103 -29.05 -5.42 -10.10
N THR A 104 -28.58 -4.64 -11.09
CA THR A 104 -29.17 -4.64 -12.43
C THR A 104 -29.01 -6.00 -13.12
N ALA A 105 -27.86 -6.64 -12.98
CA ALA A 105 -27.62 -7.99 -13.52
C ALA A 105 -28.47 -9.06 -12.81
N ARG A 106 -28.71 -8.90 -11.50
CA ARG A 106 -29.52 -9.83 -10.71
C ARG A 106 -31.03 -9.71 -10.98
N ARG A 107 -31.53 -8.52 -11.36
CA ARG A 107 -32.95 -8.29 -11.68
C ARG A 107 -33.37 -8.79 -13.06
N THR A 108 -32.43 -9.01 -13.97
CA THR A 108 -32.69 -9.47 -15.34
C THR A 108 -32.40 -10.96 -15.57
N ALA A 109 -31.98 -11.67 -14.53
CA ALA A 109 -31.75 -13.12 -14.53
C ALA A 109 -32.97 -13.86 -13.95
#